data_AF-A0AAD8C1E4-F1
#
_entry.id   AF-A0AAD8C1E4-F1
#
_cell.length_a   1.000
_cell.length_b   1.000
_cell.length_c   1.000
_cell.angle_alpha   90.00
_cell.angle_beta   90.00
_cell.angle_gamma   90.00
#
_symmetry.space_group_name_H-M   'P 1'
#
loop_
_entity.id
_entity.type
_entity.pdbx_description
1 polymer ?
#
loop_
_entity_poly.entity_id
_entity_poly.type
_entity_poly.pdbx_seq_one_letter_code
_entity_poly.pdbx_strand_id
1 'polypeptide(L)'
;MEARLRNPKLSKNLRSLINGVLKIEPAERAQARQAGGRAGRVCRCSFCDRSKDRKSKTKCCRCDKFICASHQHTICPDCADD
;
A
#
# COMPACT_ATOMS: atom_id res chain seq x y z
N MET A 1 -30.66 -0.11 -7.20
CA MET A 1 -29.33 0.24 -6.65
C MET A 1 -28.21 -0.67 -7.14
N GLU A 2 -28.48 -1.94 -7.46
CA GLU A 2 -27.49 -2.93 -7.91
C GLU A 2 -26.76 -2.55 -9.21
N ALA A 3 -27.41 -1.81 -10.12
CA ALA A 3 -26.78 -1.33 -11.36
C ALA A 3 -25.48 -0.51 -11.13
N ARG A 4 -25.36 0.17 -9.97
CA ARG A 4 -24.14 0.93 -9.61
C ARG A 4 -22.95 0.01 -9.32
N LEU A 5 -23.18 -1.21 -8.83
CA LEU A 5 -22.13 -2.20 -8.55
C LEU A 5 -21.50 -2.77 -9.82
N ARG A 6 -22.17 -2.65 -10.98
CA ARG A 6 -21.60 -3.03 -12.28
C ARG A 6 -20.53 -2.05 -12.77
N ASN A 7 -20.42 -0.86 -12.16
CA ASN A 7 -19.39 0.11 -12.53
C ASN A 7 -18.02 -0.30 -11.95
N PRO A 8 -17.00 -0.56 -12.80
CA PRO A 8 -15.67 -0.97 -12.35
C PRO A 8 -14.87 0.17 -11.72
N LYS A 9 -15.22 1.44 -12.00
CA LYS A 9 -14.58 2.63 -11.42
C LYS A 9 -15.22 3.07 -10.10
N LEU A 10 -16.20 2.33 -9.59
CA LEU A 10 -16.85 2.64 -8.31
C LEU A 10 -15.83 2.54 -7.17
N SER A 11 -15.75 3.59 -6.35
CA SER A 11 -14.82 3.62 -5.23
C SER A 11 -15.09 2.51 -4.22
N LYS A 12 -14.04 2.03 -3.55
CA LYS A 12 -14.12 0.93 -2.58
C LYS A 12 -15.10 1.25 -1.43
N ASN A 13 -15.04 2.48 -0.91
CA ASN A 13 -15.92 2.94 0.17
C ASN A 13 -17.38 2.92 -0.27
N LEU A 14 -17.69 3.44 -1.46
CA LEU A 14 -19.06 3.47 -1.98
C LEU A 14 -19.58 2.07 -2.29
N ARG A 15 -18.72 1.18 -2.81
CA ARG A 15 -19.06 -0.23 -3.03
C ARG A 15 -19.38 -0.94 -1.70
N SER A 16 -18.63 -0.67 -0.64
CA SER A 16 -18.89 -1.21 0.70
C SER A 16 -20.21 -0.73 1.28
N LEU A 17 -20.52 0.57 1.15
CA LEU A 17 -21.78 1.14 1.62
C LEU A 17 -22.99 0.54 0.88
N ILE A 18 -22.89 0.40 -0.45
CA ILE A 18 -23.96 -0.19 -1.26
C ILE A 18 -24.18 -1.66 -0.89
N ASN A 19 -23.10 -2.44 -0.70
CA ASN A 19 -23.21 -3.83 -0.25
C ASN A 19 -23.86 -3.93 1.14
N GLY A 20 -23.54 -3.01 2.06
CA GLY A 20 -24.15 -2.97 3.40
C GLY A 20 -25.66 -2.66 3.37
N VAL A 21 -26.09 -1.72 2.52
CA VAL A 21 -27.52 -1.41 2.34
C VAL A 21 -28.26 -2.58 1.67
N LEU A 22 -27.62 -3.25 0.71
CA LEU A 22 -28.21 -4.37 -0.02
C LEU A 22 -28.08 -5.72 0.70
N LYS A 23 -27.46 -5.77 1.88
CA LYS A 23 -27.16 -7.01 2.63
C LYS A 23 -26.48 -8.08 1.75
N ILE A 24 -25.64 -7.64 0.82
CA ILE A 24 -24.84 -8.55 0.01
C ILE A 24 -23.65 -8.94 0.87
N GLU A 25 -23.66 -10.17 1.39
CA GLU A 25 -22.54 -10.72 2.13
C GLU A 25 -21.28 -10.61 1.27
N PRO A 26 -20.22 -9.95 1.75
CA PRO A 26 -19.00 -9.81 0.99
C PRO A 26 -18.41 -11.21 0.80
N ALA A 27 -18.45 -11.72 -0.44
CA ALA A 27 -17.71 -12.92 -0.81
C ALA A 27 -16.27 -12.75 -0.31
N GLU A 28 -15.89 -13.56 0.67
CA GLU A 28 -14.65 -13.46 1.42
C GLU A 28 -13.51 -13.28 0.43
N ARG A 29 -13.01 -12.06 0.33
CA ARG A 29 -11.77 -11.79 -0.39
C ARG A 29 -10.71 -12.48 0.43
N ALA A 30 -10.40 -13.73 0.05
CA ALA A 30 -9.24 -14.46 0.51
C ALA A 30 -8.07 -13.47 0.51
N GLN A 31 -7.71 -13.04 1.71
CA GLN A 31 -6.53 -12.23 1.93
C GLN A 31 -5.38 -13.19 1.76
N ALA A 32 -5.03 -13.47 0.51
CA ALA A 32 -3.72 -13.97 0.16
C ALA A 32 -2.75 -12.82 0.49
N ARG A 33 -2.43 -12.68 1.78
CA ARG A 33 -1.18 -12.11 2.25
C ARG A 33 -0.11 -13.05 1.73
N GLN A 34 0.24 -12.90 0.45
CA GLN A 34 1.34 -13.62 -0.19
C GLN A 34 2.64 -13.16 0.48
N ALA A 35 2.97 -13.82 1.59
CA ALA A 35 4.34 -14.09 2.00
C ALA A 35 4.90 -15.09 0.97
N GLY A 36 5.34 -14.60 -0.17
CA GLY A 36 5.82 -15.48 -1.25
C GLY A 36 5.87 -14.79 -2.59
N GLY A 37 6.88 -13.96 -2.81
CA GLY A 37 7.13 -13.31 -4.09
C GLY A 37 8.48 -12.62 -4.09
N ARG A 38 9.55 -13.39 -4.25
CA ARG A 38 10.92 -12.89 -4.48
C ARG A 38 10.99 -12.26 -5.87
N ALA A 39 10.46 -11.04 -5.99
CA ALA A 39 10.74 -10.06 -7.04
C ALA A 39 10.39 -8.68 -6.45
N GLY A 40 11.41 -7.98 -5.95
CA GLY A 40 11.28 -6.82 -5.06
C GLY A 40 10.28 -5.78 -5.55
N ARG A 41 9.15 -5.63 -4.82
CA ARG A 41 8.25 -4.49 -4.99
C ARG A 41 9.03 -3.21 -4.74
N VAL A 42 9.14 -2.42 -5.80
CA VAL A 42 9.72 -1.08 -5.75
C VAL A 42 8.64 -0.15 -5.21
N CYS A 43 8.89 0.48 -4.07
CA CYS A 43 8.00 1.49 -3.50
C CYS A 43 8.67 2.85 -3.45
N ARG A 44 7.88 3.90 -3.26
CA ARG A 44 8.40 5.26 -3.10
C ARG A 44 9.11 5.41 -1.76
N CYS A 45 10.17 6.19 -1.74
CA CYS A 45 10.84 6.56 -0.52
C CYS A 45 9.90 7.37 0.39
N SER A 46 9.84 7.01 1.67
CA SER A 46 9.04 7.70 2.69
C SER A 46 9.60 9.08 3.08
N PHE A 47 10.85 9.36 2.74
CA PHE A 47 11.58 10.57 3.14
C PHE A 47 11.77 11.56 1.99
N CYS A 48 11.42 11.17 0.77
CA CYS A 48 11.46 12.09 -0.37
C CYS A 48 10.17 12.87 -0.46
N ASP A 49 10.29 14.13 -0.88
CA ASP A 49 9.15 14.87 -1.42
C ASP A 49 8.44 14.06 -2.48
N ARG A 50 7.12 14.13 -2.46
CA ARG A 50 6.25 13.37 -3.38
C ARG A 50 6.48 13.75 -4.85
N SER A 51 6.98 14.96 -5.10
CA SER A 51 7.38 15.47 -6.42
C SER A 51 8.59 14.76 -7.01
N LYS A 52 9.50 14.22 -6.18
CA LYS A 52 10.74 13.57 -6.64
C LYS A 52 10.53 12.13 -7.10
N ASP A 53 9.38 11.52 -6.75
CA ASP A 53 8.98 10.14 -7.09
C ASP A 53 10.07 9.06 -6.90
N ARG A 54 11.00 9.26 -5.95
CA ARG A 54 12.16 8.36 -5.84
C ARG A 54 11.72 6.98 -5.40
N LYS A 55 12.02 6.01 -6.26
CA LYS A 55 11.68 4.60 -6.11
C LYS A 55 12.82 3.85 -5.42
N SER A 56 12.48 2.93 -4.52
CA SER A 56 13.44 2.10 -3.81
C SER A 56 12.93 0.67 -3.59
N LYS A 57 13.88 -0.26 -3.57
CA LYS A 57 13.69 -1.64 -3.12
C LYS A 57 14.16 -1.85 -1.69
N THR A 58 14.94 -0.91 -1.15
CA THR A 58 15.53 -0.99 0.17
C THR A 58 14.54 -0.53 1.23
N LYS A 59 14.50 -1.26 2.34
CA LYS A 59 13.73 -0.93 3.53
C LYS A 59 14.65 -0.66 4.72
N CYS A 60 14.19 0.17 5.65
CA CYS A 60 14.81 0.27 6.97
C CYS A 60 14.73 -1.08 7.70
N CYS A 61 15.82 -1.54 8.29
CA CYS A 61 15.82 -2.76 9.10
C CYS A 61 15.10 -2.61 10.45
N ARG A 62 14.86 -1.37 10.92
CA ARG A 62 14.16 -1.09 12.18
C ARG A 62 12.65 -0.88 12.01
N CYS A 63 12.22 -0.17 10.96
CA CYS A 63 10.83 0.27 10.79
C CYS A 63 10.18 -0.12 9.45
N ASP A 64 10.86 -0.91 8.61
CA ASP A 64 10.36 -1.39 7.31
C ASP A 64 9.94 -0.31 6.29
N LYS A 65 10.15 0.97 6.57
CA LYS A 65 9.89 2.09 5.64
C LYS A 65 10.82 1.97 4.43
N PHE A 66 10.32 2.31 3.24
CA PHE A 66 11.13 2.30 2.01
C PHE A 66 12.02 3.54 1.95
N ILE A 67 13.31 3.33 1.66
CA ILE A 67 14.33 4.39 1.69
C ILE A 67 15.10 4.38 0.38
N CYS A 68 15.16 5.49 -0.34
CA CYS A 68 16.04 5.60 -1.52
C CYS A 68 17.51 5.66 -1.12
N ALA A 69 18.42 5.39 -2.05
CA ALA A 69 19.87 5.40 -1.79
C ALA A 69 20.36 6.69 -1.11
N SER A 70 19.81 7.87 -1.45
CA SER A 70 20.22 9.14 -0.81
C SER A 70 19.79 9.31 0.65
N HIS A 71 18.78 8.58 1.10
CA HIS A 71 18.32 8.59 2.49
C HIS A 71 18.77 7.33 3.23
N GLN A 72 19.44 6.41 2.53
CA GLN A 72 19.91 5.12 3.03
C GLN A 72 21.37 5.27 3.45
N HIS A 73 21.61 5.60 4.73
CA HIS A 73 22.95 5.59 5.31
C HIS A 73 23.25 4.21 5.92
N THR A 74 22.42 3.75 6.86
CA THR A 74 22.49 2.40 7.47
C THR A 74 21.12 1.99 7.99
N ILE A 75 20.41 2.96 8.54
CA ILE A 75 19.00 2.95 8.94
C ILE A 75 18.33 4.23 8.41
N CYS A 76 17.01 4.33 8.46
CA CYS A 76 16.34 5.57 8.02
C CYS A 76 16.61 6.73 8.99
N PRO A 77 16.49 8.00 8.54
CA PRO A 77 16.72 9.18 9.40
C PRO A 77 15.92 9.14 10.71
N ASP A 78 14.65 8.74 10.61
CA ASP A 78 13.72 8.59 11.74
C ASP A 78 14.15 7.55 12.77
N CYS A 79 14.95 6.55 12.38
CA CYS A 79 15.48 5.55 13.30
C CYS A 79 16.92 5.84 13.71
N ALA A 80 17.56 6.85 13.11
CA ALA A 80 18.92 7.27 13.44
C ALA A 80 18.95 8.32 14.56
N ASP A 81 17.83 9.01 14.77
CA ASP A 81 17.64 10.02 15.82
C ASP A 81 17.06 9.41 17.13
N ASP A 82 16.94 8.08 17.21
CA ASP A 82 16.46 7.27 18.34
C ASP A 82 17.56 6.33 18.86
#